data_AF-A0A1A8ZR65-F1
#
_entry.id   AF-A0A1A8ZR65-F1
#
_cell.length_a   1.000
_cell.length_b   1.000
_cell.length_c   1.000
_cell.angle_alpha   90.00
_cell.angle_beta   90.00
_cell.angle_gamma   90.00
#
_symmetry.space_group_name_H-M   'P 1'
#
loop_
_entity.id
_entity.type
_entity.pdbx_description
1 polymer ?
#
loop_
_entity_poly.entity_id
_entity_poly.type
_entity_poly.pdbx_seq_one_letter_code
_entity_poly.pdbx_strand_id
1 'polypeptide(L)'
;MAGVAPSPSPAGGTPLCQVRDSRLTEISGMAATRSGYVVVNDSADEESRRRIFFLDTDCRVVRTLRYPSRPRDTEDLALGRDGTIWIADIGDNRRSRETVAVWRLAPGGDRPVLHRLTYPDGPHDAEALLLTGDGRPLIVTKQGGAAGVYAPTRDPVPGGTVPMTRRGQVRLPGTNTSNPFGFLGRAVVTGAAAAPDGRRVVLRTYADAFEFDVPDGDVVRALTTGTPRIVPLPDEPQGESITYTPDGRFLLTVSETADQPPGTRPTITRYPTPRLPATAPRSAPASASATTPHSAPASASATAATGAPAAAGPGRHGDLAGVLGALVLAGAGLVGVGLLGTARSRRNGS
;
A
#
# COMPACT_ATOMS: atom_id res chain seq x y z
N MET A 1 -17.61 14.01 -41.75
CA MET A 1 -16.58 13.42 -40.88
C MET A 1 -16.84 13.92 -39.47
N ALA A 2 -17.23 13.04 -38.55
CA ALA A 2 -17.48 13.42 -37.16
C ALA A 2 -16.13 13.66 -36.46
N GLY A 3 -15.96 14.85 -35.89
CA GLY A 3 -14.74 15.23 -35.17
C GLY A 3 -14.56 14.34 -33.94
N VAL A 4 -13.41 13.68 -33.86
CA VAL A 4 -12.96 12.96 -32.68
C VAL A 4 -12.78 13.98 -31.56
N ALA A 5 -13.58 13.87 -30.50
CA ALA A 5 -13.36 14.65 -29.29
C ALA A 5 -11.97 14.31 -28.71
N PRO A 6 -11.18 15.29 -28.25
CA PRO A 6 -9.88 15.02 -27.67
C PRO A 6 -10.03 14.10 -26.45
N SER A 7 -9.31 12.99 -26.44
CA SER A 7 -9.19 12.11 -25.28
C SER A 7 -8.62 12.90 -24.10
N PRO A 8 -9.12 12.70 -22.86
CA PRO A 8 -8.49 13.31 -21.70
C PRO A 8 -7.03 12.86 -21.60
N SER A 9 -6.12 13.81 -21.41
CA SER A 9 -4.70 13.52 -21.14
C SER A 9 -4.57 12.57 -19.93
N PRO A 10 -3.57 11.66 -19.92
CA PRO A 10 -3.42 10.69 -18.84
C PRO A 10 -3.25 11.43 -17.50
N ALA A 11 -3.85 10.86 -16.47
CA ALA A 11 -3.90 11.36 -15.10
C ALA A 11 -2.51 11.51 -14.46
N GLY A 12 -1.74 12.53 -14.88
CA GLY A 12 -0.46 12.86 -14.28
C GLY A 12 -0.64 13.35 -12.84
N GLY A 13 0.16 12.81 -11.94
CA GLY A 13 0.19 13.27 -10.55
C GLY A 13 0.53 14.75 -10.44
N THR A 14 -0.02 15.44 -9.45
CA THR A 14 0.32 16.83 -9.16
C THR A 14 1.39 16.88 -8.07
N PRO A 15 2.62 17.33 -8.37
CA PRO A 15 3.64 17.50 -7.32
C PRO A 15 3.18 18.57 -6.31
N LEU A 16 3.34 18.28 -5.02
CA LEU A 16 2.95 19.19 -3.93
C LEU A 16 4.16 19.89 -3.33
N CYS A 17 5.16 19.11 -2.87
CA CYS A 17 6.38 19.64 -2.29
C CYS A 17 7.54 18.66 -2.47
N GLN A 18 8.77 19.17 -2.34
CA GLN A 18 10.00 18.39 -2.42
C GLN A 18 10.66 18.25 -1.06
N VAL A 19 11.04 17.03 -0.70
CA VAL A 19 11.84 16.76 0.48
C VAL A 19 13.28 17.15 0.18
N ARG A 20 13.81 18.11 0.96
CA ARG A 20 15.17 18.67 0.75
C ARG A 20 16.20 18.17 1.75
N ASP A 21 15.75 17.55 2.83
CA ASP A 21 16.62 16.97 3.83
C ASP A 21 17.35 15.76 3.23
N SER A 22 18.68 15.80 3.21
CA SER A 22 19.51 14.76 2.58
C SER A 22 19.47 13.43 3.32
N ARG A 23 18.87 13.36 4.51
CA ARG A 23 18.66 12.12 5.25
C ARG A 23 17.48 11.30 4.74
N LEU A 24 16.66 11.85 3.85
CA LEU A 24 15.37 11.30 3.40
C LEU A 24 15.40 10.91 1.92
N THR A 25 16.51 10.32 1.45
CA THR A 25 16.62 9.83 0.06
C THR A 25 15.98 8.46 -0.14
N GLU A 26 15.64 7.77 0.93
CA GLU A 26 15.26 6.35 1.01
C GLU A 26 13.82 6.18 1.53
N ILE A 27 12.95 7.18 1.36
CA ILE A 27 11.60 7.15 1.92
C ILE A 27 10.81 5.96 1.36
N SER A 28 10.43 5.05 2.26
CA SER A 28 9.64 3.86 1.93
C SER A 28 8.22 3.94 2.51
N GLY A 29 8.06 4.50 3.71
CA GLY A 29 6.76 4.67 4.37
C GLY A 29 6.33 6.12 4.55
N MET A 30 5.04 6.41 4.36
CA MET A 30 4.46 7.76 4.59
C MET A 30 3.03 7.70 5.12
N ALA A 31 2.69 8.59 6.06
CA ALA A 31 1.30 8.92 6.42
C ALA A 31 1.08 10.42 6.45
N ALA A 32 -0.07 10.85 5.90
CA ALA A 32 -0.51 12.22 6.01
C ALA A 32 -1.17 12.47 7.38
N THR A 33 -0.85 13.61 7.97
CA THR A 33 -1.46 14.12 9.20
C THR A 33 -2.22 15.41 8.90
N ARG A 34 -2.93 15.97 9.88
CA ARG A 34 -3.60 17.27 9.70
C ARG A 34 -2.64 18.43 9.45
N SER A 35 -1.38 18.31 9.84
CA SER A 35 -0.40 19.40 9.83
C SER A 35 0.83 19.14 8.94
N GLY A 36 0.83 18.06 8.15
CA GLY A 36 1.98 17.65 7.34
C GLY A 36 2.07 16.14 7.21
N TYR A 37 3.27 15.59 7.30
CA TYR A 37 3.54 14.17 7.01
C TYR A 37 4.41 13.51 8.08
N VAL A 38 4.29 12.20 8.19
CA VAL A 38 5.27 11.35 8.89
C VAL A 38 5.87 10.41 7.86
N VAL A 39 7.19 10.30 7.83
CA VAL A 39 7.91 9.43 6.90
C VAL A 39 9.02 8.64 7.58
N VAL A 40 9.37 7.50 7.00
CA VAL A 40 10.52 6.65 7.39
C VAL A 40 11.26 6.21 6.13
N ASN A 41 12.56 5.95 6.28
CA ASN A 41 13.36 5.31 5.23
C ASN A 41 13.33 3.78 5.37
N ASP A 42 13.57 3.04 4.29
CA ASP A 42 13.77 1.57 4.32
C ASP A 42 15.04 1.18 5.09
N SER A 43 16.14 1.90 4.87
CA SER A 43 17.45 1.56 5.41
C SER A 43 17.64 1.96 6.87
N ALA A 44 18.32 1.09 7.62
CA ALA A 44 18.72 1.30 9.01
C ALA A 44 20.24 1.41 9.20
N ASP A 45 20.99 1.55 8.11
CA ASP A 45 22.46 1.50 8.07
C ASP A 45 23.11 2.78 8.58
N GLU A 46 22.60 3.94 8.15
CA GLU A 46 23.06 5.22 8.63
C GLU A 46 22.26 5.68 9.86
N GLU A 47 22.95 5.95 10.98
CA GLU A 47 22.30 6.39 12.23
C GLU A 47 21.52 7.71 12.07
N SER A 48 21.97 8.59 11.17
CA SER A 48 21.30 9.85 10.86
C SER A 48 19.94 9.64 10.17
N ARG A 49 19.81 8.57 9.36
CA ARG A 49 18.64 8.21 8.57
C ARG A 49 17.65 7.31 9.30
N ARG A 50 18.11 6.54 10.30
CA ARG A 50 17.30 5.62 11.10
C ARG A 50 16.42 6.33 12.14
N ARG A 51 15.43 7.09 11.68
CA ARG A 51 14.56 7.96 12.49
C ARG A 51 13.15 7.97 11.94
N ILE A 52 12.21 8.39 12.78
CA ILE A 52 10.87 8.79 12.36
C ILE A 52 10.92 10.29 12.11
N PHE A 53 10.61 10.71 10.89
CA PHE A 53 10.66 12.11 10.49
C PHE A 53 9.26 12.69 10.38
N PHE A 54 9.08 13.88 10.94
CA PHE A 54 7.85 14.65 10.85
C PHE A 54 8.12 15.86 9.96
N LEU A 55 7.33 16.00 8.91
CA LEU A 55 7.43 17.05 7.91
C LEU A 55 6.23 17.97 8.02
N ASP A 56 6.42 19.27 7.74
CA ASP A 56 5.31 20.19 7.49
C ASP A 56 4.71 19.97 6.08
N THR A 57 3.70 20.76 5.72
CA THR A 57 3.05 20.69 4.39
C THR A 57 3.96 21.13 3.24
N ASP A 58 5.09 21.79 3.53
CA ASP A 58 6.10 22.20 2.57
C ASP A 58 7.26 21.19 2.47
N CYS A 59 7.09 19.99 3.03
CA CYS A 59 8.08 18.92 3.08
C CYS A 59 9.35 19.26 3.89
N ARG A 60 9.32 20.24 4.81
CA ARG A 60 10.45 20.54 5.71
C ARG A 60 10.39 19.67 6.95
N VAL A 61 11.52 19.08 7.33
CA VAL A 61 11.61 18.31 8.59
C VAL A 61 11.49 19.27 9.77
N VAL A 62 10.41 19.13 10.53
CA VAL A 62 10.13 19.94 11.74
C VAL A 62 10.44 19.20 13.03
N ARG A 63 10.50 17.87 12.99
CA ARG A 63 10.84 17.03 14.15
C ARG A 63 11.36 15.67 13.70
N THR A 64 12.25 15.09 14.51
CA THR A 64 12.72 13.71 14.32
C THR A 64 12.71 12.95 15.64
N LEU A 65 12.37 11.68 15.61
CA LEU A 65 12.47 10.77 16.76
C LEU A 65 13.43 9.63 16.49
N ARG A 66 14.10 9.18 17.55
CA ARG A 66 14.96 7.98 17.52
C ARG A 66 14.15 6.75 17.92
N TYR A 67 14.49 5.61 17.35
CA TYR A 67 14.03 4.32 17.86
C TYR A 67 14.81 3.94 19.13
N PRO A 68 14.14 3.38 20.17
CA PRO A 68 14.81 2.91 21.38
C PRO A 68 15.81 1.78 21.16
N SER A 69 15.66 1.01 20.08
CA SER A 69 16.66 0.06 19.59
C SER A 69 16.72 0.13 18.06
N ARG A 70 17.78 -0.39 17.44
CA ARG A 70 18.00 -0.33 15.99
C ARG A 70 16.88 -1.10 15.26
N PRO A 71 15.99 -0.45 14.48
CA PRO A 71 15.18 -1.15 13.49
C PRO A 71 16.09 -1.82 12.46
N ARG A 72 15.56 -2.81 11.75
CA ARG A 72 16.32 -3.58 10.77
C ARG A 72 16.04 -3.13 9.34
N ASP A 73 14.77 -3.05 8.95
CA ASP A 73 14.33 -2.81 7.57
C ASP A 73 12.90 -2.23 7.61
N THR A 74 12.77 -0.91 7.61
CA THR A 74 11.49 -0.22 7.85
C THR A 74 10.79 0.20 6.57
N GLU A 75 9.82 -0.60 6.14
CA GLU A 75 9.22 -0.41 4.82
C GLU A 75 8.03 0.55 4.79
N ASP A 76 7.09 0.41 5.71
CA ASP A 76 5.83 1.15 5.62
C ASP A 76 5.40 1.72 6.97
N LEU A 77 4.47 2.65 6.96
CA LEU A 77 3.82 3.12 8.17
C LEU A 77 2.35 3.47 7.97
N ALA A 78 1.57 3.32 9.03
CA ALA A 78 0.15 3.61 9.03
C ALA A 78 -0.22 4.48 10.24
N LEU A 79 -1.15 5.42 10.02
CA LEU A 79 -1.74 6.22 11.08
C LEU A 79 -3.06 5.58 11.52
N GLY A 80 -3.11 5.13 12.77
CA GLY A 80 -4.33 4.62 13.41
C GLY A 80 -5.36 5.72 13.61
N ARG A 81 -6.64 5.33 13.73
CA ARG A 81 -7.76 6.25 14.00
C ARG A 81 -7.62 6.98 15.34
N ASP A 82 -6.94 6.34 16.28
CA ASP A 82 -6.57 6.88 17.59
C ASP A 82 -5.38 7.86 17.52
N GLY A 83 -4.76 8.01 16.34
CA GLY A 83 -3.57 8.82 16.11
C GLY A 83 -2.25 8.09 16.38
N THR A 84 -2.29 6.81 16.73
CA THR A 84 -1.07 6.01 16.93
C THR A 84 -0.40 5.78 15.58
N ILE A 85 0.89 6.08 15.48
CA ILE A 85 1.69 5.79 14.30
C ILE A 85 2.26 4.38 14.44
N TRP A 86 1.99 3.53 13.47
CA TRP A 86 2.55 2.19 13.37
C TRP A 86 3.61 2.18 12.28
N ILE A 87 4.84 1.83 12.60
CA ILE A 87 5.92 1.67 11.61
C ILE A 87 6.23 0.18 11.46
N ALA A 88 6.22 -0.32 10.25
CA ALA A 88 6.49 -1.69 9.92
C ALA A 88 8.00 -1.89 9.71
N ASP A 89 8.64 -2.68 10.58
CA ASP A 89 10.01 -3.16 10.41
C ASP A 89 9.94 -4.62 9.92
N ILE A 90 9.63 -4.75 8.63
CA ILE A 90 9.10 -5.98 8.02
C ILE A 90 9.86 -6.43 6.76
N GLY A 91 10.77 -5.62 6.23
CA GLY A 91 11.63 -6.00 5.10
C GLY A 91 12.56 -7.16 5.45
N ASP A 92 12.78 -8.04 4.48
CA ASP A 92 13.67 -9.19 4.59
C ASP A 92 14.00 -9.75 3.20
N ASN A 93 14.67 -8.99 2.34
CA ASN A 93 14.94 -9.44 0.96
C ASN A 93 15.67 -10.79 0.90
N ARG A 94 16.47 -11.12 1.93
CA ARG A 94 17.20 -12.40 2.07
C ARG A 94 16.36 -13.52 2.71
N ARG A 95 15.13 -13.24 3.16
CA ARG A 95 14.22 -14.16 3.85
C ARG A 95 14.91 -14.94 4.97
N SER A 96 15.60 -14.20 5.83
CA SER A 96 16.49 -14.73 6.86
C SER A 96 16.06 -14.35 8.28
N ARG A 97 15.10 -13.44 8.44
CA ARG A 97 14.63 -12.94 9.73
C ARG A 97 13.64 -13.91 10.35
N GLU A 98 14.01 -14.50 11.48
CA GLU A 98 13.08 -15.30 12.29
C GLU A 98 11.87 -14.48 12.79
N THR A 99 12.06 -13.18 13.02
CA THR A 99 10.99 -12.27 13.45
C THR A 99 11.02 -10.97 12.65
N VAL A 100 9.83 -10.46 12.34
CA VAL A 100 9.61 -9.06 11.94
C VAL A 100 9.02 -8.27 13.11
N ALA A 101 8.81 -6.97 12.93
CA ALA A 101 8.26 -6.16 13.99
C ALA A 101 7.37 -5.02 13.48
N VAL A 102 6.55 -4.51 14.39
CA VAL A 102 5.90 -3.21 14.24
C VAL A 102 6.28 -2.34 15.45
N TRP A 103 6.62 -1.10 15.18
CA TRP A 103 6.82 -0.06 16.19
C TRP A 103 5.52 0.73 16.35
N ARG A 104 5.10 1.00 17.57
CA ARG A 104 3.96 1.87 17.86
C ARG A 104 4.40 3.13 18.57
N LEU A 105 4.05 4.27 18.01
CA LEU A 105 4.25 5.58 18.61
C LEU A 105 2.89 6.17 18.96
N ALA A 106 2.61 6.29 20.26
CA ALA A 106 1.39 6.90 20.75
C ALA A 106 1.27 8.37 20.29
N PRO A 107 0.04 8.90 20.12
CA PRO A 107 -0.17 10.31 19.77
C PRO A 107 0.54 11.24 20.77
N GLY A 108 1.34 12.18 20.26
CA GLY A 108 2.12 13.10 21.09
C GLY A 108 3.29 12.47 21.84
N GLY A 109 3.46 11.15 21.77
CA GLY A 109 4.60 10.45 22.34
C GLY A 109 5.91 10.75 21.60
N ASP A 110 7.03 10.42 22.23
CA ASP A 110 8.38 10.59 21.68
C ASP A 110 9.17 9.27 21.63
N ARG A 111 8.61 8.19 22.20
CA ARG A 111 9.27 6.91 22.37
C ARG A 111 8.43 5.78 21.75
N PRO A 112 8.77 5.31 20.54
CA PRO A 112 8.06 4.19 19.92
C PRO A 112 8.34 2.88 20.67
N VAL A 113 7.33 2.03 20.78
CA VAL A 113 7.39 0.72 21.46
C VAL A 113 7.47 -0.39 20.43
N LEU A 114 8.40 -1.34 20.61
CA LEU A 114 8.63 -2.46 19.71
C LEU A 114 7.68 -3.64 20.02
N HIS A 115 7.05 -4.19 18.99
CA HIS A 115 6.26 -5.42 19.07
C HIS A 115 6.73 -6.42 18.02
N ARG A 116 7.12 -7.63 18.43
CA ARG A 116 7.66 -8.64 17.52
C ARG A 116 6.58 -9.59 17.00
N LEU A 117 6.72 -10.00 15.76
CA LEU A 117 5.82 -10.89 15.04
C LEU A 117 6.61 -12.02 14.36
N THR A 118 5.98 -13.19 14.22
CA THR A 118 6.54 -14.33 13.46
C THR A 118 5.55 -14.78 12.40
N TYR A 119 6.06 -15.11 11.21
CA TYR A 119 5.27 -15.75 10.17
C TYR A 119 5.05 -17.24 10.49
N PRO A 120 3.90 -17.83 10.11
CA PRO A 120 3.60 -19.24 10.37
C PRO A 120 4.32 -20.21 9.40
N ASP A 121 4.84 -19.70 8.29
CA ASP A 121 5.31 -20.45 7.13
C ASP A 121 6.74 -20.07 6.71
N GLY A 122 7.52 -19.53 7.65
CA GLY A 122 8.91 -19.10 7.45
C GLY A 122 9.06 -17.62 7.09
N PRO A 123 10.29 -17.11 6.96
CA PRO A 123 10.55 -15.69 6.70
C PRO A 123 10.00 -15.23 5.34
N HIS A 124 9.42 -14.02 5.32
CA HIS A 124 8.98 -13.35 4.10
C HIS A 124 9.51 -11.93 4.05
N ASP A 125 9.79 -11.48 2.83
CA ASP A 125 9.98 -10.07 2.51
C ASP A 125 8.60 -9.41 2.36
N ALA A 126 8.37 -8.29 3.04
CA ALA A 126 7.09 -7.60 3.06
C ALA A 126 7.29 -6.09 3.15
N GLU A 127 6.41 -5.35 2.49
CA GLU A 127 6.62 -3.92 2.17
C GLU A 127 5.40 -3.07 2.50
N ALA A 128 4.31 -3.68 2.94
CA ALA A 128 3.04 -2.98 3.06
C ALA A 128 2.36 -3.27 4.40
N LEU A 129 1.91 -2.21 5.05
CA LEU A 129 1.15 -2.23 6.30
C LEU A 129 -0.22 -1.58 6.12
N LEU A 130 -1.26 -2.32 6.48
CA LEU A 130 -2.62 -1.79 6.61
C LEU A 130 -3.07 -1.89 8.06
N LEU A 131 -3.90 -0.93 8.49
CA LEU A 131 -4.68 -1.05 9.72
C LEU A 131 -6.15 -1.25 9.34
N THR A 132 -6.79 -2.27 9.88
CA THR A 132 -8.24 -2.47 9.75
C THR A 132 -9.00 -1.44 10.59
N GLY A 133 -10.33 -1.35 10.44
CA GLY A 133 -11.15 -0.37 11.16
C GLY A 133 -11.08 -0.50 12.69
N ASP A 134 -10.83 -1.70 13.20
CA ASP A 134 -10.59 -2.04 14.61
C ASP A 134 -9.11 -1.90 15.03
N GLY A 135 -8.23 -1.41 14.15
CA GLY A 135 -6.81 -1.15 14.47
C GLY A 135 -5.90 -2.37 14.41
N ARG A 136 -6.36 -3.52 13.89
CA ARG A 136 -5.52 -4.71 13.70
C ARG A 136 -4.59 -4.52 12.49
N PRO A 137 -3.28 -4.77 12.63
CA PRO A 137 -2.35 -4.66 11.52
C PRO A 137 -2.48 -5.86 10.57
N LEU A 138 -2.40 -5.57 9.27
CA LEU A 138 -2.23 -6.54 8.20
C LEU A 138 -0.91 -6.24 7.48
N ILE A 139 -0.10 -7.26 7.29
CA ILE A 139 1.16 -7.18 6.56
C ILE A 139 1.01 -7.89 5.22
N VAL A 140 1.44 -7.23 4.14
CA VAL A 140 1.37 -7.76 2.76
C VAL A 140 2.77 -7.96 2.19
N THR A 141 3.03 -9.14 1.62
CA THR A 141 4.39 -9.52 1.17
C THR A 141 4.78 -8.93 -0.19
N LYS A 142 6.09 -8.72 -0.40
CA LYS A 142 6.70 -8.25 -1.65
C LYS A 142 6.87 -9.41 -2.63
N GLN A 143 5.79 -9.82 -3.30
CA GLN A 143 5.84 -10.95 -4.22
C GLN A 143 5.19 -10.60 -5.56
N GLY A 144 5.93 -10.80 -6.65
CA GLY A 144 5.36 -10.78 -7.99
C GLY A 144 4.37 -11.93 -8.16
N GLY A 145 3.10 -11.60 -8.37
CA GLY A 145 2.01 -12.59 -8.48
C GLY A 145 1.05 -12.53 -7.30
N ALA A 146 1.09 -13.54 -6.41
CA ALA A 146 0.15 -13.66 -5.29
C ALA A 146 0.82 -13.24 -3.97
N ALA A 147 0.71 -11.96 -3.60
CA ALA A 147 1.20 -11.45 -2.32
C ALA A 147 0.37 -12.02 -1.16
N GLY A 148 1.03 -12.52 -0.13
CA GLY A 148 0.39 -13.06 1.06
C GLY A 148 -0.07 -11.95 2.00
N VAL A 149 -1.22 -12.15 2.65
CA VAL A 149 -1.77 -11.23 3.65
C VAL A 149 -1.71 -11.91 5.01
N TYR A 150 -1.03 -11.30 5.98
CA TYR A 150 -0.80 -11.86 7.30
C TYR A 150 -1.33 -10.93 8.39
N ALA A 151 -1.82 -11.51 9.49
CA ALA A 151 -2.28 -10.76 10.66
C ALA A 151 -1.81 -11.43 11.95
N PRO A 152 -1.47 -10.67 13.01
CA PRO A 152 -1.23 -11.24 14.33
C PRO A 152 -2.42 -12.05 14.83
N THR A 153 -2.15 -13.17 15.52
CA THR A 153 -3.16 -14.04 16.14
C THR A 153 -3.91 -13.38 17.30
N ARG A 154 -3.30 -12.36 17.88
CA ARG A 154 -3.80 -11.51 18.96
C ARG A 154 -3.12 -10.15 18.90
N ASP A 155 -3.56 -9.21 19.71
CA ASP A 155 -2.92 -7.90 19.75
C ASP A 155 -1.42 -8.01 20.06
N PRO A 156 -0.56 -7.34 19.27
CA PRO A 156 0.87 -7.29 19.54
C PRO A 156 1.16 -6.73 20.93
N VAL A 157 1.97 -7.45 21.71
CA VAL A 157 2.36 -7.08 23.09
C VAL A 157 3.84 -6.73 23.17
N PRO A 158 4.24 -5.69 23.91
CA PRO A 158 5.65 -5.37 24.11
C PRO A 158 6.40 -6.51 24.82
N GLY A 159 7.66 -6.72 24.48
CA GLY A 159 8.54 -7.70 25.14
C GLY A 159 8.25 -9.18 24.82
N GLY A 160 7.20 -9.47 24.03
CA GLY A 160 6.89 -10.80 23.53
C GLY A 160 6.89 -10.87 22.00
N THR A 161 6.88 -12.09 21.48
CA THR A 161 6.69 -12.37 20.06
C THR A 161 5.30 -12.95 19.84
N VAL A 162 4.54 -12.38 18.92
CA VAL A 162 3.18 -12.83 18.58
C VAL A 162 3.18 -13.55 17.23
N PRO A 163 2.75 -14.83 17.17
CA PRO A 163 2.57 -15.51 15.90
C PRO A 163 1.52 -14.83 15.04
N MET A 164 1.77 -14.80 13.73
CA MET A 164 0.80 -14.39 12.73
C MET A 164 0.10 -15.60 12.11
N THR A 165 -1.04 -15.34 11.49
CA THR A 165 -1.75 -16.29 10.62
C THR A 165 -1.82 -15.71 9.22
N ARG A 166 -1.64 -16.56 8.21
CA ARG A 166 -1.91 -16.21 6.81
C ARG A 166 -3.42 -16.09 6.62
N ARG A 167 -3.89 -14.88 6.34
CA ARG A 167 -5.32 -14.55 6.19
C ARG A 167 -5.82 -14.70 4.76
N GLY A 168 -4.90 -14.70 3.79
CA GLY A 168 -5.23 -14.86 2.39
C GLY A 168 -4.08 -14.47 1.48
N GLN A 169 -4.40 -14.20 0.22
CA GLN A 169 -3.46 -13.67 -0.76
C GLN A 169 -4.17 -12.77 -1.76
N VAL A 170 -3.50 -11.72 -2.18
CA VAL A 170 -3.98 -10.77 -3.20
C VAL A 170 -3.23 -11.02 -4.50
N ARG A 171 -3.96 -11.03 -5.62
CA ARG A 171 -3.40 -11.01 -6.98
C ARG A 171 -3.84 -9.72 -7.64
N LEU A 172 -2.88 -8.89 -8.01
CA LEU A 172 -3.18 -7.62 -8.66
C LEU A 172 -3.47 -7.86 -10.16
N PRO A 173 -4.46 -7.16 -10.74
CA PRO A 173 -4.73 -7.27 -12.17
C PRO A 173 -3.58 -6.65 -12.98
N GLY A 174 -3.34 -7.19 -14.17
CA GLY A 174 -2.31 -6.65 -15.08
C GLY A 174 -2.69 -5.26 -15.60
N THR A 175 -1.69 -4.39 -15.73
CA THR A 175 -1.80 -3.02 -16.25
C THR A 175 -0.81 -2.81 -17.41
N ASN A 176 -0.87 -1.65 -18.06
CA ASN A 176 0.11 -1.22 -19.07
C ASN A 176 0.78 0.11 -18.67
N THR A 177 0.82 0.41 -17.37
CA THR A 177 1.42 1.66 -16.88
C THR A 177 2.92 1.67 -17.13
N SER A 178 3.41 2.76 -17.74
CA SER A 178 4.84 2.93 -18.03
C SER A 178 5.66 2.91 -16.75
N ASN A 179 6.76 2.16 -16.76
CA ASN A 179 7.71 2.10 -15.67
C ASN A 179 9.03 1.44 -16.11
N PRO A 180 10.16 1.74 -15.43
CA PRO A 180 11.47 1.18 -15.79
C PRO A 180 11.63 -0.32 -15.46
N PHE A 181 10.76 -0.90 -14.64
CA PHE A 181 10.83 -2.30 -14.17
C PHE A 181 9.95 -3.26 -14.98
N GLY A 182 9.29 -2.77 -16.04
CA GLY A 182 8.42 -3.56 -16.90
C GLY A 182 7.27 -4.23 -16.14
N PHE A 183 7.19 -5.56 -16.21
CA PHE A 183 6.12 -6.34 -15.56
C PHE A 183 6.22 -6.29 -14.03
N LEU A 184 7.44 -6.40 -13.48
CA LEU A 184 7.64 -6.40 -12.03
C LEU A 184 7.17 -5.09 -11.41
N GLY A 185 7.38 -3.97 -12.09
CA GLY A 185 6.93 -2.66 -11.60
C GLY A 185 5.42 -2.55 -11.42
N ARG A 186 4.64 -3.35 -12.16
CA ARG A 186 3.18 -3.37 -12.10
C ARG A 186 2.62 -4.42 -11.13
N ALA A 187 3.45 -5.40 -10.73
CA ALA A 187 3.00 -6.62 -10.06
C ALA A 187 3.49 -6.77 -8.62
N VAL A 188 4.51 -6.03 -8.20
CA VAL A 188 5.14 -6.16 -6.88
C VAL A 188 4.62 -5.05 -5.95
N VAL A 189 4.04 -5.45 -4.81
CA VAL A 189 3.55 -4.52 -3.78
C VAL A 189 4.72 -3.85 -3.08
N THR A 190 4.65 -2.53 -2.90
CA THR A 190 5.67 -1.68 -2.26
C THR A 190 5.14 -0.80 -1.12
N GLY A 191 3.81 -0.71 -0.97
CA GLY A 191 3.22 0.06 0.13
C GLY A 191 1.71 -0.07 0.18
N ALA A 192 1.10 0.38 1.27
CA ALA A 192 -0.35 0.36 1.40
C ALA A 192 -0.89 1.46 2.32
N ALA A 193 -2.19 1.77 2.17
CA ALA A 193 -2.87 2.65 3.11
C ALA A 193 -4.35 2.35 3.23
N ALA A 194 -4.91 2.62 4.41
CA ALA A 194 -6.36 2.63 4.63
C ALA A 194 -6.89 4.07 4.56
N ALA A 195 -8.03 4.26 3.89
CA ALA A 195 -8.69 5.55 3.86
C ALA A 195 -9.20 5.93 5.27
N PRO A 196 -9.24 7.22 5.64
CA PRO A 196 -9.67 7.66 6.97
C PRO A 196 -11.09 7.21 7.36
N ASP A 197 -11.98 7.05 6.38
CA ASP A 197 -13.34 6.55 6.58
C ASP A 197 -13.41 5.03 6.80
N GLY A 198 -12.33 4.29 6.53
CA GLY A 198 -12.23 2.83 6.61
C GLY A 198 -12.99 2.08 5.53
N ARG A 199 -13.50 2.79 4.51
CA ARG A 199 -14.31 2.20 3.44
C ARG A 199 -13.48 1.80 2.23
N ARG A 200 -12.21 2.19 2.21
CA ARG A 200 -11.28 1.89 1.11
C ARG A 200 -9.89 1.59 1.66
N VAL A 201 -9.17 0.73 0.95
CA VAL A 201 -7.74 0.51 1.12
C VAL A 201 -7.08 0.61 -0.23
N VAL A 202 -5.80 0.95 -0.25
CA VAL A 202 -4.99 0.97 -1.47
C VAL A 202 -3.76 0.10 -1.26
N LEU A 203 -3.43 -0.70 -2.26
CA LEU A 203 -2.11 -1.32 -2.41
C LEU A 203 -1.38 -0.59 -3.53
N ARG A 204 -0.13 -0.26 -3.29
CA ARG A 204 0.76 0.34 -4.27
C ARG A 204 1.74 -0.70 -4.80
N THR A 205 2.03 -0.62 -6.09
CA THR A 205 3.22 -1.19 -6.73
C THR A 205 4.12 -0.06 -7.24
N TYR A 206 5.30 -0.39 -7.76
CA TYR A 206 6.18 0.64 -8.34
C TYR A 206 5.48 1.55 -9.37
N ALA A 207 4.50 1.03 -10.12
CA ALA A 207 3.87 1.72 -11.24
C ALA A 207 2.37 2.03 -11.07
N ASP A 208 1.69 1.44 -10.08
CA ASP A 208 0.22 1.54 -9.98
C ASP A 208 -0.24 1.62 -8.52
N ALA A 209 -1.41 2.22 -8.32
CA ALA A 209 -2.18 2.12 -7.09
C ALA A 209 -3.51 1.40 -7.35
N PHE A 210 -3.77 0.36 -6.56
CA PHE A 210 -4.95 -0.50 -6.64
C PHE A 210 -5.85 -0.22 -5.44
N GLU A 211 -6.90 0.57 -5.64
CA GLU A 211 -7.84 0.97 -4.60
C GLU A 211 -9.01 -0.03 -4.53
N PHE A 212 -9.21 -0.65 -3.38
CA PHE A 212 -10.29 -1.59 -3.10
C PHE A 212 -11.34 -0.96 -2.20
N ASP A 213 -12.61 -1.20 -2.50
CA ASP A 213 -13.68 -0.93 -1.53
C ASP A 213 -13.66 -1.99 -0.42
N VAL A 214 -13.94 -1.56 0.80
CA VAL A 214 -13.98 -2.39 2.01
C VAL A 214 -15.42 -2.50 2.51
N PRO A 215 -16.24 -3.38 1.91
CA PRO A 215 -17.57 -3.64 2.39
C PRO A 215 -17.53 -4.27 3.79
N ASP A 216 -18.38 -3.77 4.69
CA ASP A 216 -18.56 -4.27 6.05
C ASP A 216 -17.30 -4.22 6.93
N GLY A 217 -16.29 -3.42 6.54
CA GLY A 217 -15.02 -3.31 7.26
C GLY A 217 -14.05 -4.49 7.05
N ASP A 218 -14.39 -5.46 6.18
CA ASP A 218 -13.55 -6.64 5.95
C ASP A 218 -12.48 -6.38 4.88
N VAL A 219 -11.34 -5.87 5.34
CA VAL A 219 -10.17 -5.58 4.49
C VAL A 219 -9.60 -6.85 3.84
N VAL A 220 -9.62 -7.99 4.54
CA VAL A 220 -9.06 -9.23 3.99
C VAL A 220 -9.91 -9.70 2.81
N ARG A 221 -11.24 -9.68 2.94
CA ARG A 221 -12.15 -9.98 1.82
C ARG A 221 -11.98 -9.00 0.67
N ALA A 222 -11.86 -7.70 0.96
CA ALA A 222 -11.62 -6.67 -0.06
C ALA A 222 -10.38 -7.00 -0.90
N LEU A 223 -9.25 -7.33 -0.25
CA LEU A 223 -7.99 -7.63 -0.95
C LEU A 223 -8.01 -8.98 -1.69
N THR A 224 -8.69 -9.99 -1.15
CA THR A 224 -8.64 -11.36 -1.70
C THR A 224 -9.68 -11.62 -2.79
N THR A 225 -10.78 -10.87 -2.80
CA THR A 225 -11.92 -11.11 -3.70
C THR A 225 -12.42 -9.86 -4.42
N GLY A 226 -12.03 -8.67 -3.96
CA GLY A 226 -12.47 -7.41 -4.54
C GLY A 226 -11.78 -7.10 -5.86
N THR A 227 -12.48 -6.37 -6.72
CA THR A 227 -11.92 -5.80 -7.95
C THR A 227 -11.45 -4.38 -7.65
N PRO A 228 -10.15 -4.05 -7.79
CA PRO A 228 -9.66 -2.72 -7.50
C PRO A 228 -9.97 -1.75 -8.64
N ARG A 229 -10.07 -0.47 -8.27
CA ARG A 229 -9.90 0.66 -9.19
C ARG A 229 -8.40 0.94 -9.33
N ILE A 230 -7.95 1.17 -10.55
CA ILE A 230 -6.54 1.35 -10.86
C ILE A 230 -6.25 2.83 -11.08
N VAL A 231 -5.25 3.34 -10.37
CA VAL A 231 -4.68 4.68 -10.57
C VAL A 231 -3.25 4.49 -11.09
N PRO A 232 -2.96 4.87 -12.34
CA PRO A 232 -1.61 4.74 -12.88
C PRO A 232 -0.66 5.74 -12.21
N LEU A 233 0.54 5.28 -11.86
CA LEU A 233 1.64 6.07 -11.27
C LEU A 233 2.86 5.99 -12.21
N PRO A 234 2.76 6.52 -13.45
CA PRO A 234 3.76 6.26 -14.47
C PRO A 234 5.10 6.92 -14.13
N ASP A 235 6.17 6.13 -14.26
CA ASP A 235 7.56 6.60 -14.23
C ASP A 235 7.94 7.44 -12.98
N GLU A 236 7.27 7.21 -11.85
CA GLU A 236 7.79 7.69 -10.56
C GLU A 236 9.17 7.04 -10.30
N PRO A 237 10.19 7.79 -9.82
CA PRO A 237 11.43 7.17 -9.36
C PRO A 237 11.07 6.12 -8.31
N GLN A 238 11.66 4.92 -8.37
CA GLN A 238 11.43 3.80 -7.46
C GLN A 238 10.25 3.97 -6.47
N GLY A 239 9.06 3.64 -6.95
CA GLY A 239 7.81 3.97 -6.28
C GLY A 239 7.51 3.14 -5.02
N GLU A 240 7.72 3.71 -3.84
CA GLU A 240 7.56 3.00 -2.56
C GLU A 240 6.32 3.40 -1.76
N SER A 241 6.21 4.65 -1.32
CA SER A 241 5.18 5.02 -0.33
C SER A 241 3.83 5.44 -0.94
N ILE A 242 2.74 5.17 -0.21
CA ILE A 242 1.40 5.66 -0.54
C ILE A 242 0.59 5.99 0.72
N THR A 243 -0.23 7.04 0.68
CA THR A 243 -1.21 7.33 1.73
C THR A 243 -2.41 8.08 1.18
N TYR A 244 -3.46 8.22 1.98
CA TYR A 244 -4.58 9.11 1.65
C TYR A 244 -4.34 10.50 2.24
N THR A 245 -4.88 11.54 1.61
CA THR A 245 -5.07 12.82 2.29
C THR A 245 -5.95 12.65 3.54
N PRO A 246 -5.84 13.52 4.56
CA PRO A 246 -6.65 13.38 5.78
C PRO A 246 -8.17 13.43 5.56
N ASP A 247 -8.61 14.02 4.46
CA ASP A 247 -10.02 14.06 4.03
C ASP A 247 -10.43 12.86 3.16
N GLY A 248 -9.50 11.94 2.86
CA GLY A 248 -9.70 10.73 2.07
C GLY A 248 -9.97 10.97 0.57
N ARG A 249 -9.79 12.20 0.05
CA ARG A 249 -10.18 12.53 -1.34
C ARG A 249 -9.10 12.27 -2.38
N PHE A 250 -7.84 12.16 -1.97
CA PHE A 250 -6.70 11.99 -2.86
C PHE A 250 -5.73 10.96 -2.30
N LEU A 251 -4.97 10.34 -3.20
CA LEU A 251 -3.78 9.57 -2.85
C LEU A 251 -2.57 10.50 -2.89
N LEU A 252 -1.62 10.25 -2.00
CA LEU A 252 -0.33 10.89 -1.95
C LEU A 252 0.76 9.83 -2.04
N THR A 253 1.78 10.09 -2.83
CA THR A 253 2.92 9.21 -3.05
C THR A 253 4.22 9.95 -2.79
N VAL A 254 5.26 9.24 -2.37
CA VAL A 254 6.64 9.72 -2.47
C VAL A 254 7.59 8.55 -2.73
N SER A 255 8.55 8.82 -3.59
CA SER A 255 9.53 7.88 -4.12
C SER A 255 10.80 7.79 -3.29
N GLU A 256 11.43 6.62 -3.32
CA GLU A 256 12.86 6.50 -3.04
C GLU A 256 13.67 7.15 -4.18
N THR A 257 14.81 7.74 -3.81
CA THR A 257 15.70 8.47 -4.71
C THR A 257 17.19 8.20 -4.52
N ALA A 258 17.59 7.28 -3.63
CA ALA A 258 19.01 7.02 -3.35
C ALA A 258 19.77 6.54 -4.60
N ASP A 259 19.18 5.65 -5.39
CA ASP A 259 19.79 5.10 -6.61
C ASP A 259 19.37 5.85 -7.90
N GLN A 260 18.86 7.07 -7.76
CA GLN A 260 18.41 7.88 -8.89
C GLN A 260 19.49 8.86 -9.36
N PRO A 261 19.39 9.40 -10.60
CA PRO A 261 20.37 10.35 -11.11
C PRO A 261 20.63 11.52 -10.14
N PRO A 262 21.88 12.02 -10.03
CA PRO A 262 22.22 13.10 -9.13
C PRO A 262 21.29 14.30 -9.26
N GLY A 263 20.78 14.78 -8.12
CA GLY A 263 19.83 15.90 -8.07
C GLY A 263 18.35 15.50 -8.09
N THR A 264 18.02 14.23 -8.31
CA THR A 264 16.67 13.70 -8.08
C THR A 264 16.32 13.84 -6.59
N ARG A 265 15.12 14.32 -6.30
CA ARG A 265 14.64 14.54 -4.92
C ARG A 265 13.29 13.88 -4.71
N PRO A 266 13.05 13.32 -3.51
CA PRO A 266 11.72 12.81 -3.18
C PRO A 266 10.72 13.95 -3.29
N THR A 267 9.64 13.70 -4.02
CA THR A 267 8.57 14.67 -4.25
C THR A 267 7.25 14.04 -3.82
N ILE A 268 6.54 14.68 -2.89
CA ILE A 268 5.19 14.25 -2.54
C ILE A 268 4.27 14.61 -3.70
N THR A 269 3.65 13.61 -4.31
CA THR A 269 2.79 13.78 -5.49
C THR A 269 1.36 13.37 -5.16
N ARG A 270 0.39 14.13 -5.66
CA ARG A 270 -1.04 13.93 -5.41
C ARG A 270 -1.75 13.35 -6.63
N TYR A 271 -2.54 12.31 -6.41
CA TYR A 271 -3.37 11.67 -7.44
C TYR A 271 -4.85 11.69 -7.05
N PRO A 272 -5.77 11.91 -8.00
CA PRO A 272 -7.21 11.78 -7.75
C PRO A 272 -7.57 10.32 -7.48
N THR A 273 -8.35 10.05 -6.42
CA THR A 273 -8.99 8.74 -6.26
C THR A 273 -10.16 8.64 -7.23
N PRO A 274 -10.32 7.55 -8.00
CA PRO A 274 -11.47 7.38 -8.87
C PRO A 274 -12.72 7.25 -7.98
N ARG A 275 -13.56 8.29 -7.97
CA ARG A 275 -14.80 8.26 -7.18
C ARG A 275 -15.74 7.23 -7.80
N LEU A 276 -16.42 6.46 -6.95
CA LEU A 276 -17.65 5.79 -7.39
C LEU A 276 -18.61 6.87 -7.91
N PRO A 277 -19.34 6.63 -9.01
CA PRO A 277 -20.46 7.47 -9.37
C PRO A 277 -21.35 7.64 -8.15
N ALA A 278 -21.63 8.88 -7.74
CA ALA A 278 -22.58 9.12 -6.67
C ALA A 278 -23.86 8.39 -7.04
N THR A 279 -24.27 7.42 -6.21
CA THR A 279 -25.58 6.81 -6.37
C THR A 279 -26.57 7.96 -6.34
N ALA A 280 -27.25 8.21 -7.45
CA ALA A 280 -28.22 9.29 -7.54
C ALA A 280 -29.15 9.19 -6.32
N PRO A 281 -29.45 10.30 -5.61
CA PRO A 281 -30.37 10.24 -4.50
C PRO A 281 -31.64 9.56 -4.99
N ARG A 282 -31.97 8.42 -4.36
CA ARG A 282 -33.20 7.70 -4.62
C ARG A 282 -34.32 8.70 -4.43
N SER A 283 -34.98 9.08 -5.52
CA SER A 283 -36.13 9.99 -5.50
C SER A 283 -37.06 9.50 -4.40
N ALA A 284 -37.31 10.35 -3.40
CA ALA A 284 -38.31 10.06 -2.38
C ALA A 284 -39.63 9.73 -3.10
N PRO A 285 -40.43 8.75 -2.63
CA PRO A 285 -41.73 8.51 -3.22
C PRO A 285 -42.53 9.81 -3.12
N ALA A 286 -43.04 10.30 -4.24
CA ALA A 286 -43.94 11.44 -4.25
C ALA A 286 -45.10 11.15 -3.29
N SER A 287 -45.29 12.02 -2.31
CA SER A 287 -46.44 11.97 -1.42
C SER A 287 -47.71 12.06 -2.26
N ALA A 288 -48.47 10.96 -2.29
CA ALA A 288 -49.77 10.90 -2.92
C ALA A 288 -50.71 11.89 -2.22
N SER A 289 -51.14 12.92 -2.94
CA SER A 289 -52.30 13.71 -2.55
C SER A 289 -53.56 12.93 -2.89
N ALA A 290 -54.43 12.79 -1.89
CA ALA A 290 -55.68 12.07 -1.95
C ALA A 290 -56.68 12.72 -2.91
N THR A 291 -57.35 11.91 -3.72
CA THR A 291 -58.69 12.21 -4.26
C THR A 291 -59.46 10.89 -4.37
N THR A 292 -60.57 10.80 -3.64
CA THR A 292 -61.57 9.72 -3.67
C THR A 292 -62.72 10.08 -4.64
N PRO A 293 -63.72 9.21 -4.89
CA PRO A 293 -63.65 7.87 -5.50
C PRO A 293 -64.69 7.73 -6.65
N HIS A 294 -64.47 6.84 -7.63
CA HIS A 294 -65.59 6.38 -8.47
C HIS A 294 -65.40 4.98 -9.06
N SER A 295 -66.29 4.08 -8.61
CA SER A 295 -66.95 2.98 -9.32
C SER A 295 -66.11 1.87 -9.98
N ALA A 296 -66.20 0.68 -9.37
CA ALA A 296 -66.08 -0.63 -10.02
C ALA A 296 -67.39 -0.96 -10.79
N PRO A 297 -67.47 -1.97 -11.69
CA PRO A 297 -67.19 -3.36 -11.31
C PRO A 297 -66.60 -4.31 -12.38
N ALA A 298 -66.20 -5.48 -11.85
CA ALA A 298 -66.44 -6.84 -12.37
C ALA A 298 -65.44 -7.52 -13.34
N SER A 299 -64.98 -8.70 -12.85
CA SER A 299 -64.79 -9.98 -13.56
C SER A 299 -63.56 -10.11 -14.48
N ALA A 300 -62.84 -11.24 -14.61
CA ALA A 300 -62.90 -12.57 -14.01
C ALA A 300 -61.59 -13.34 -14.37
N SER A 301 -61.25 -14.31 -13.51
CA SER A 301 -60.73 -15.66 -13.78
C SER A 301 -59.50 -15.95 -14.69
N ALA A 302 -58.59 -16.73 -14.08
CA ALA A 302 -57.89 -17.94 -14.59
C ALA A 302 -56.89 -17.73 -15.77
N THR A 303 -55.78 -18.46 -15.94
CA THR A 303 -55.52 -19.88 -15.66
C THR A 303 -53.99 -20.13 -15.72
N ALA A 304 -53.61 -21.34 -15.32
CA ALA A 304 -52.28 -21.88 -15.15
C ALA A 304 -51.42 -22.06 -16.42
N ALA A 305 -50.15 -22.38 -16.13
CA ALA A 305 -49.43 -23.56 -16.63
C ALA A 305 -48.36 -23.40 -17.73
N THR A 306 -47.17 -23.88 -17.34
CA THR A 306 -46.24 -24.77 -18.06
C THR A 306 -45.36 -24.22 -19.18
N GLY A 307 -44.07 -24.61 -19.11
CA GLY A 307 -43.21 -24.71 -20.30
C GLY A 307 -41.71 -24.53 -20.05
N ALA A 308 -41.05 -25.54 -19.50
CA ALA A 308 -39.66 -25.91 -19.88
C ALA A 308 -39.79 -26.97 -21.00
N PRO A 309 -38.80 -27.26 -21.89
CA PRO A 309 -37.42 -27.59 -21.50
C PRO A 309 -36.29 -27.29 -22.53
N ALA A 310 -35.06 -27.71 -22.16
CA ALA A 310 -33.96 -28.23 -23.01
C ALA A 310 -33.20 -27.22 -23.94
N ALA A 311 -31.91 -27.34 -24.27
CA ALA A 311 -30.78 -28.21 -23.91
C ALA A 311 -29.49 -27.66 -24.61
N ALA A 312 -28.32 -28.22 -24.23
CA ALA A 312 -27.00 -28.24 -24.92
C ALA A 312 -26.23 -26.90 -25.00
N GLY A 313 -24.99 -26.74 -24.53
CA GLY A 313 -23.74 -27.49 -24.81
C GLY A 313 -23.09 -26.96 -26.11
N PRO A 314 -21.75 -26.82 -26.30
CA PRO A 314 -20.62 -27.47 -25.61
C PRO A 314 -19.43 -26.51 -25.26
N GLY A 315 -18.37 -27.01 -24.61
CA GLY A 315 -17.12 -26.24 -24.46
C GLY A 315 -15.99 -27.01 -23.79
N ARG A 316 -15.19 -27.69 -24.61
CA ARG A 316 -13.92 -28.35 -24.23
C ARG A 316 -12.90 -27.29 -23.79
N HIS A 317 -12.28 -27.46 -22.63
CA HIS A 317 -11.01 -26.80 -22.32
C HIS A 317 -10.01 -27.86 -21.87
N GLY A 318 -8.93 -27.97 -22.64
CA GLY A 318 -7.81 -28.86 -22.38
C GLY A 318 -6.95 -28.34 -21.24
N ASP A 319 -6.45 -29.30 -20.47
CA ASP A 319 -5.40 -29.13 -19.48
C ASP A 319 -4.10 -28.67 -20.15
N LEU A 320 -3.47 -27.65 -19.57
CA LEU A 320 -2.06 -27.34 -19.79
C LEU A 320 -1.41 -27.10 -18.43
N ALA A 321 -0.80 -28.16 -17.92
CA ALA A 321 0.11 -28.14 -16.80
C ALA A 321 1.48 -27.59 -17.23
N GLY A 322 2.09 -26.79 -16.35
CA GLY A 322 3.53 -26.73 -16.14
C GLY A 322 4.33 -25.73 -16.98
N VAL A 323 4.74 -24.62 -16.37
CA VAL A 323 6.15 -24.19 -16.31
C VAL A 323 6.40 -23.52 -14.96
N LEU A 324 7.17 -24.21 -14.12
CA LEU A 324 7.94 -23.68 -12.99
C LEU A 324 9.22 -23.05 -13.52
N GLY A 325 9.71 -21.97 -12.91
CA GLY A 325 11.14 -21.65 -12.91
C GLY A 325 11.53 -20.18 -13.08
N ALA A 326 11.90 -19.58 -11.94
CA ALA A 326 12.97 -18.59 -11.71
C ALA A 326 13.03 -17.28 -12.54
N LEU A 327 13.05 -16.14 -11.83
CA LEU A 327 14.28 -15.34 -11.67
C LEU A 327 14.04 -14.19 -10.68
N VAL A 328 14.59 -14.38 -9.48
CA VAL A 328 15.03 -13.34 -8.55
C VAL A 328 16.23 -12.66 -9.21
N LEU A 329 16.25 -11.32 -9.27
CA LEU A 329 17.45 -10.46 -9.23
C LEU A 329 17.04 -8.99 -9.42
N ALA A 330 16.82 -8.29 -8.30
CA ALA A 330 17.12 -6.86 -8.14
C ALA A 330 16.93 -6.55 -6.65
N GLY A 331 18.03 -6.51 -5.91
CA GLY A 331 18.02 -6.27 -4.47
C GLY A 331 19.16 -6.97 -3.76
N ALA A 332 20.41 -6.64 -4.13
CA ALA A 332 21.57 -6.60 -3.25
C ALA A 332 22.89 -6.51 -4.04
N GLY A 333 23.61 -5.41 -3.86
CA GLY A 333 25.07 -5.38 -3.93
C GLY A 333 25.61 -3.95 -4.16
N LEU A 334 26.43 -3.34 -3.30
CA LEU A 334 27.27 -3.87 -2.22
C LEU A 334 27.75 -2.71 -1.32
N VAL A 335 27.71 -2.91 0.00
CA VAL A 335 28.60 -2.25 0.97
C VAL A 335 29.69 -3.24 1.39
N GLY A 336 30.95 -2.79 1.33
CA GLY A 336 32.00 -3.24 2.24
C GLY A 336 33.24 -3.89 1.63
N VAL A 337 34.29 -3.08 1.37
CA VAL A 337 35.67 -3.46 1.74
C VAL A 337 36.36 -2.22 2.32
N GLY A 338 36.47 -2.21 3.65
CA GLY A 338 37.35 -1.34 4.40
C GLY A 338 38.07 -2.17 5.45
N LEU A 339 39.39 -1.95 5.53
CA LEU A 339 40.38 -2.50 6.48
C LEU A 339 41.22 -3.69 6.00
N LEU A 340 42.41 -3.36 5.49
CA LEU A 340 43.66 -3.98 5.92
C LEU A 340 44.70 -2.88 6.13
N GLY A 341 45.20 -2.79 7.36
CA GLY A 341 46.11 -1.75 7.81
C GLY A 341 47.59 -2.08 7.65
N THR A 342 48.37 -0.99 7.72
CA THR A 342 49.72 -0.84 8.30
C THR A 342 50.90 -1.60 7.71
N ALA A 343 51.87 -0.84 7.19
CA ALA A 343 53.25 -0.70 7.70
C ALA A 343 54.33 -0.68 6.60
N ARG A 344 54.94 0.50 6.38
CA ARG A 344 56.35 0.63 5.95
C ARG A 344 56.78 2.08 6.19
N SER A 345 57.37 2.33 7.36
CA SER A 345 58.82 2.39 7.59
C SER A 345 59.42 3.74 7.23
N ARG A 346 59.62 4.56 8.28
CA ARG A 346 60.65 5.60 8.33
C ARG A 346 62.02 4.91 8.24
N ARG A 347 62.86 5.29 7.28
CA ARG A 347 64.30 5.49 7.49
C ARG A 347 64.96 6.19 6.28
N ASN A 348 65.45 7.40 6.59
CA ASN A 348 66.72 8.04 6.21
C ASN A 348 67.04 8.38 4.74
N GLY A 349 67.43 9.65 4.55
CA GLY A 349 68.66 9.95 3.81
C GLY A 349 68.70 11.29 3.06
N SER A 350 69.23 12.31 3.72
CA SER A 350 69.89 13.53 3.20
C SER A 350 69.02 14.65 2.60
#